data_AF-A0A8J5CS27-F1
#
_entry.id   AF-A0A8J5CS27-F1
#
_cell.length_a   1.000
_cell.length_b   1.000
_cell.length_c   1.000
_cell.angle_alpha   90.00
_cell.angle_beta   90.00
_cell.angle_gamma   90.00
#
_symmetry.space_group_name_H-M   'P 1'
#
loop_
_entity.id
_entity.type
_entity.pdbx_description
1 polymer ?
#
loop_
_entity_poly.entity_id
_entity_poly.type
_entity_poly.pdbx_seq_one_letter_code
_entity_poly.pdbx_strand_id
1 'polypeptide(L)'
;MKVVTSVSNPESASMEYRQAQGMSRTNKLKCPLMPPACATTLKPDQLTDSLLGLVYGMAIGDAITLNTEGLTVDECNFYYDSENVSLENRICDYLRSHFPPHDWSCNTDVMGRDLMTQLVQGRDLMTQLVQGRDLMTQLVQGRDLMTQLVQGRDLMTQLVQGRDLMTQLVQGRDLMTQLVQGRDLMTQLMQGRDLMTQLMQGRDLMTQLVQGRDLMTQLVQGRDLMTQLVQGRDLMTQLVQGRDLMTQLVQGRDLMTQLVQGRDLMTQLVQGRDLMTQLVQGRDLMTQLVQGRDLMTQLVQGRDLMTQLVQGRDLMTQLVQGRDLMTQLMQGRDLMTQWCRAGT
;
A
#
# COMPACT_ATOMS: atom_id res chain seq x y z
N MET A 1 53.77 -18.72 29.03
CA MET A 1 53.39 -17.39 28.51
C MET A 1 52.35 -17.59 27.41
N LYS A 2 51.08 -17.28 27.68
CA LYS A 2 50.05 -17.27 26.63
C LYS A 2 50.24 -15.99 25.82
N VAL A 3 50.48 -16.13 24.51
CA VAL A 3 50.46 -15.00 23.58
C VAL A 3 49.00 -14.54 23.48
N VAL A 4 48.71 -13.35 24.01
CA VAL A 4 47.43 -12.69 23.81
C VAL A 4 47.53 -11.98 22.46
N THR A 5 46.75 -12.44 21.49
CA THR A 5 46.62 -11.82 20.17
C THR A 5 46.05 -10.41 20.33
N SER A 6 46.71 -9.43 19.69
CA SER A 6 46.36 -8.01 19.73
C SER A 6 44.90 -7.75 19.33
N VAL A 7 44.23 -6.89 20.09
CA VAL A 7 42.89 -6.36 19.81
C VAL A 7 42.88 -5.73 18.42
N SER A 8 41.93 -6.11 17.58
CA SER A 8 41.81 -5.59 16.21
C SER A 8 41.50 -4.09 16.29
N ASN A 9 42.42 -3.26 15.79
CA ASN A 9 42.26 -1.81 15.80
C ASN A 9 41.05 -1.42 14.91
N PRO A 10 40.06 -0.66 15.42
CA PRO A 10 38.90 -0.20 14.63
C PRO A 10 39.28 0.60 13.38
N GLU A 11 40.46 1.24 13.36
CA GLU A 11 40.99 1.90 12.16
C GLU A 11 41.45 0.89 11.09
N SER A 12 41.96 -0.27 11.50
CA SER A 12 42.34 -1.35 10.59
C SER A 12 41.11 -1.95 9.89
N ALA A 13 40.02 -2.16 10.64
CA ALA A 13 38.75 -2.62 10.08
C ALA A 13 38.14 -1.59 9.11
N SER A 14 38.23 -0.30 9.44
CA SER A 14 37.77 0.80 8.55
C SER A 14 38.64 0.97 7.31
N MET A 15 39.94 0.70 7.40
CA MET A 15 40.87 0.73 6.26
C MET A 15 40.69 -0.48 5.35
N GLU A 16 40.52 -1.68 5.90
CA GLU A 16 40.20 -2.90 5.14
C GLU A 16 38.83 -2.78 4.46
N TYR A 17 37.84 -2.20 5.14
CA TYR A 17 36.52 -1.90 4.56
C TYR A 17 36.60 -0.91 3.40
N ARG A 18 37.37 0.18 3.55
CA ARG A 18 37.61 1.15 2.47
C ARG A 18 38.41 0.56 1.31
N GLN A 19 39.39 -0.29 1.57
CA GLN A 19 40.13 -1.02 0.54
C GLN A 19 39.23 -1.99 -0.22
N ALA A 20 38.36 -2.73 0.47
CA ALA A 20 37.39 -3.63 -0.17
C ALA A 20 36.38 -2.89 -1.06
N GLN A 21 35.96 -1.68 -0.66
CA GLN A 21 35.08 -0.82 -1.46
C GLN A 21 35.78 -0.18 -2.67
N GLY A 22 37.10 0.04 -2.61
CA GLY A 22 37.87 0.70 -3.67
C GLY A 22 38.32 -0.22 -4.81
N MET A 23 38.43 -1.54 -4.59
CA MET A 23 39.01 -2.46 -5.58
C MET A 23 38.05 -2.91 -6.69
N SER A 24 36.77 -2.54 -6.62
CA SER A 24 35.80 -2.87 -7.67
C SER A 24 34.95 -1.66 -8.07
N ARG A 25 35.41 -0.98 -9.13
CA ARG A 25 34.62 -0.31 -10.19
C ARG A 25 34.39 1.21 -10.09
N THR A 26 34.07 1.74 -11.27
CA THR A 26 34.45 3.03 -11.85
C THR A 26 33.36 4.11 -11.81
N ASN A 27 32.30 3.97 -11.00
CA ASN A 27 31.24 5.00 -10.97
C ASN A 27 30.59 5.16 -9.59
N LYS A 28 30.75 6.35 -8.99
CA LYS A 28 30.35 6.69 -7.59
C LYS A 28 28.91 7.22 -7.43
N LEU A 29 28.12 7.32 -8.51
CA LEU A 29 26.82 8.02 -8.51
C LEU A 29 25.58 7.10 -8.49
N LYS A 30 25.73 5.77 -8.44
CA LYS A 30 24.61 4.81 -8.55
C LYS A 30 24.70 3.60 -7.61
N CYS A 31 25.16 3.77 -6.38
CA CYS A 31 25.11 2.69 -5.40
C CYS A 31 24.36 3.15 -4.14
N PRO A 32 23.21 2.54 -3.79
CA PRO A 32 22.75 2.60 -2.41
C PRO A 32 23.81 1.93 -1.54
N LEU A 33 24.12 2.52 -0.39
CA LEU A 33 25.06 1.99 0.59
C LEU A 33 24.73 0.51 0.86
N MET A 34 25.64 -0.41 0.56
CA MET A 34 25.47 -1.79 0.98
C MET A 34 25.43 -1.82 2.52
N PRO A 35 24.37 -2.38 3.12
CA PRO A 35 24.34 -2.49 4.57
C PRO A 35 25.50 -3.40 5.03
N PRO A 36 26.09 -3.13 6.22
CA PRO A 36 27.21 -3.92 6.73
C PRO A 36 26.83 -5.41 6.81
N ALA A 37 27.83 -6.29 6.68
CA ALA A 37 27.69 -7.74 6.45
C ALA A 37 26.87 -8.53 7.51
N CYS A 38 26.36 -7.86 8.54
CA CYS A 38 25.57 -8.42 9.64
C CYS A 38 24.09 -7.99 9.62
N ALA A 39 23.64 -7.21 8.63
CA ALA A 39 22.36 -6.50 8.70
C ALA A 39 21.09 -7.30 8.32
N THR A 40 21.15 -8.62 8.10
CA THR A 40 20.02 -9.34 7.47
C THR A 40 19.25 -10.33 8.34
N THR A 41 19.38 -10.31 9.67
CA THR A 41 18.55 -11.19 10.53
C THR A 41 18.19 -10.57 11.88
N LEU A 42 17.66 -9.33 11.89
CA LEU A 42 17.04 -8.80 13.10
C LEU A 42 15.58 -9.29 13.20
N LYS A 43 15.19 -9.74 14.39
CA LYS A 43 13.77 -10.03 14.69
C LYS A 43 12.96 -8.73 14.54
N PRO A 44 11.67 -8.79 14.17
CA PRO A 44 10.84 -7.59 13.98
C PRO A 44 10.92 -6.60 15.15
N ASP A 45 10.95 -7.11 16.39
CA ASP A 45 11.03 -6.28 17.59
C ASP A 45 12.37 -5.52 17.71
N GLN A 46 13.49 -6.17 17.36
CA GLN A 46 14.83 -5.55 17.40
C GLN A 46 15.05 -4.56 16.25
N LEU A 47 14.46 -4.82 15.09
CA LEU A 47 14.43 -3.87 13.98
C LEU A 47 13.64 -2.62 14.39
N THR A 48 12.48 -2.81 15.02
CA THR A 48 11.61 -1.71 15.48
C THR A 48 12.32 -0.87 16.54
N ASP A 49 12.98 -1.49 17.51
CA ASP A 49 13.78 -0.80 18.54
C ASP A 49 14.96 -0.03 17.95
N SER A 50 15.66 -0.61 16.96
CA SER A 50 16.77 0.05 16.27
C SER A 50 16.30 1.24 15.43
N LEU A 51 15.14 1.12 14.77
CA LEU A 51 14.53 2.21 14.00
C LEU A 51 14.03 3.33 14.93
N LEU A 52 13.41 2.98 16.06
CA LEU A 52 13.01 3.94 17.09
C LEU A 52 14.24 4.68 17.64
N GLY A 53 15.30 3.95 17.98
CA GLY A 53 16.56 4.52 18.45
C GLY A 53 17.22 5.46 17.44
N LEU A 54 17.13 5.15 16.14
CA LEU A 54 17.62 6.05 15.08
C LEU A 54 16.81 7.35 14.99
N VAL A 55 15.47 7.27 15.06
CA VAL A 55 14.58 8.44 14.99
C VAL A 55 14.73 9.32 16.22
N TYR A 56 14.68 8.73 17.42
CA TYR A 56 14.87 9.49 18.66
C TYR A 56 16.31 10.00 18.81
N GLY A 57 17.30 9.19 18.44
CA GLY A 57 18.72 9.59 18.47
C GLY A 57 19.00 10.77 17.53
N MET A 58 18.32 10.83 16.39
CA MET A 58 18.39 11.99 15.49
C MET A 58 17.76 13.23 16.12
N ALA A 59 16.52 13.13 16.64
CA ALA A 59 15.85 14.28 17.26
C ALA A 59 16.62 14.83 18.47
N ILE A 60 17.16 13.92 19.29
CA ILE A 60 18.03 14.26 20.42
C ILE A 60 19.33 14.91 19.92
N GLY A 61 19.95 14.33 18.88
CA GLY A 61 21.18 14.87 18.28
C GLY A 61 20.98 16.27 17.69
N ASP A 62 19.87 16.51 17.02
CA ASP A 62 19.50 17.82 16.46
C ASP A 62 19.22 18.85 17.55
N ALA A 63 18.50 18.47 18.61
CA ALA A 63 18.26 19.32 19.78
C ALA A 63 19.55 19.67 20.55
N ILE A 64 20.51 18.74 20.63
CA ILE A 64 21.84 18.99 21.21
C ILE A 64 22.68 19.88 20.28
N THR A 65 22.59 19.68 18.96
CA THR A 65 23.33 20.47 17.97
C THR A 65 22.89 21.94 17.99
N LEU A 66 21.60 22.23 18.20
CA LEU A 66 21.11 23.59 18.41
C LEU A 66 21.81 24.33 19.57
N ASN A 67 22.25 23.61 20.61
CA ASN A 67 22.95 24.21 21.74
C ASN A 67 24.37 24.67 21.36
N THR A 68 24.99 24.04 20.36
CA THR A 68 26.38 24.32 19.93
C THR A 68 26.46 25.01 18.56
N GLU A 69 25.37 25.12 17.83
CA GLU A 69 25.32 25.68 16.48
C GLU A 69 25.80 27.13 16.45
N GLY A 70 26.88 27.42 15.71
CA GLY A 70 27.44 28.77 15.61
C GLY A 70 28.42 29.16 16.71
N LEU A 71 28.74 28.27 17.66
CA LEU A 71 29.85 28.44 18.60
C LEU A 71 31.15 27.85 18.03
N THR A 72 32.27 28.49 18.34
CA THR A 72 33.60 27.91 18.11
C THR A 72 33.89 26.81 19.12
N VAL A 73 34.86 25.94 18.81
CA VAL A 73 35.25 24.83 19.70
C VAL A 73 35.68 25.33 21.10
N ASP A 74 36.36 26.47 21.16
CA ASP A 74 36.81 27.07 22.42
C ASP A 74 35.64 27.63 23.23
N GLU A 75 34.63 28.21 22.57
CA GLU A 75 33.41 28.69 23.23
C GLU A 75 32.55 27.52 23.73
N CYS A 76 32.45 26.43 22.96
CA CYS A 76 31.78 25.22 23.41
C CYS A 76 32.42 24.66 24.69
N ASN A 77 33.76 24.57 24.74
CA ASN A 77 34.48 24.07 25.92
C ASN A 77 34.40 25.02 27.13
N PHE A 78 34.10 26.31 26.91
CA PHE A 78 33.92 27.28 27.98
C PHE A 78 32.55 27.14 28.66
N TYR A 79 31.49 26.87 27.88
CA TYR A 79 30.12 26.81 28.40
C TYR A 79 29.64 25.39 28.72
N TYR A 80 30.22 24.38 28.08
CA TYR A 80 29.80 22.97 28.19
C TYR A 80 30.95 22.08 28.62
N ASP A 81 30.65 21.10 29.48
CA ASP A 81 31.62 20.09 29.89
C ASP A 81 31.73 19.01 28.81
N SER A 82 32.97 18.59 28.51
CA SER A 82 33.27 17.70 27.37
C SER A 82 32.64 16.30 27.47
N GLU A 83 32.17 15.92 28.66
CA GLU A 83 31.60 14.61 28.95
C GLU A 83 30.06 14.60 29.02
N ASN A 84 29.37 15.76 29.14
CA ASN A 84 27.91 15.81 29.26
C ASN A 84 27.31 17.12 28.75
N VAL A 85 26.85 17.11 27.49
CA VAL A 85 25.98 18.16 26.96
C VAL A 85 24.53 17.79 27.28
N SER A 86 23.96 18.42 28.33
CA SER A 86 22.57 18.21 28.71
C SER A 86 21.62 19.09 27.88
N LEU A 87 20.40 18.60 27.66
CA LEU A 87 19.32 19.34 26.97
C LEU A 87 18.80 20.54 27.79
N GLU A 88 19.12 20.60 29.10
CA GLU A 88 18.63 21.62 30.04
C GLU A 88 19.52 22.88 30.07
N ASN A 89 20.83 22.75 29.81
CA ASN A 89 21.80 23.84 30.00
C ASN A 89 21.99 24.69 28.72
N ARG A 90 20.93 25.29 28.19
CA ARG A 90 21.00 26.10 26.95
C ARG A 90 21.40 27.56 27.22
N ILE A 91 22.34 28.09 26.43
CA ILE A 91 22.68 29.52 26.41
C ILE A 91 21.64 30.29 25.57
N CYS A 92 21.10 31.38 26.11
CA CYS A 92 20.18 32.26 25.39
C CYS A 92 20.92 33.35 24.61
N ASP A 93 21.06 33.19 23.30
CA ASP A 93 21.55 34.22 22.37
C ASP A 93 20.50 34.55 21.29
N TYR A 94 20.84 35.46 20.37
CA TYR A 94 19.92 35.91 19.32
C TYR A 94 19.37 34.76 18.46
N LEU A 95 20.17 33.73 18.17
CA LEU A 95 19.76 32.58 17.34
C LEU A 95 18.93 31.55 18.13
N ARG A 96 19.29 31.29 19.39
CA ARG A 96 18.67 30.22 20.22
C ARG A 96 17.47 30.69 21.03
N SER A 97 17.28 32.00 21.19
CA SER A 97 16.12 32.60 21.88
C SER A 97 14.77 32.29 21.21
N HIS A 98 14.78 31.90 19.93
CA HIS A 98 13.59 31.51 19.18
C HIS A 98 13.11 30.09 19.46
N PHE A 99 13.93 29.25 20.11
CA PHE A 99 13.61 27.85 20.40
C PHE A 99 13.46 27.61 21.92
N PRO A 100 12.29 27.15 22.39
CA PRO A 100 12.10 26.68 23.77
C PRO A 100 13.06 25.55 24.17
N PRO A 101 13.34 25.34 25.47
CA PRO A 101 14.09 24.19 25.95
C PRO A 101 13.40 22.88 25.52
N HIS A 102 14.18 21.90 25.03
CA HIS A 102 13.72 20.63 24.45
C HIS A 102 13.14 20.68 23.04
N ASP A 103 13.13 21.84 22.38
CA ASP A 103 12.73 21.94 20.98
C ASP A 103 13.88 21.56 20.04
N TRP A 104 13.55 20.93 18.91
CA TRP A 104 14.49 20.51 17.85
C TRP A 104 14.48 21.49 16.66
N SER A 105 15.40 21.31 15.71
CA SER A 105 15.53 22.23 14.58
C SER A 105 14.63 21.82 13.41
N CYS A 106 14.61 22.66 12.37
CA CYS A 106 13.91 22.35 11.13
C CYS A 106 14.42 21.06 10.45
N ASN A 107 15.61 20.55 10.79
CA ASN A 107 16.11 19.28 10.27
C ASN A 107 15.25 18.11 10.71
N THR A 108 14.84 18.07 11.98
CA THR A 108 13.95 17.03 12.50
C THR A 108 12.54 17.14 11.89
N ASP A 109 12.05 18.36 11.68
CA ASP A 109 10.74 18.61 11.06
C ASP A 109 10.69 18.20 9.59
N VAL A 110 11.74 18.50 8.83
CA VAL A 110 11.86 18.12 7.41
C VAL A 110 11.96 16.60 7.30
N MET A 111 12.80 15.98 8.13
CA MET A 111 13.02 14.53 8.07
C MET A 111 11.80 13.73 8.54
N GLY A 112 11.05 14.21 9.53
CA GLY A 112 9.78 13.60 9.95
C GLY A 112 8.67 13.71 8.89
N ARG A 113 8.71 14.73 8.02
CA ARG A 113 7.80 14.86 6.87
C ARG A 113 8.21 13.98 5.69
N ASP A 114 9.51 13.77 5.51
CA ASP A 114 10.08 13.07 4.36
C ASP A 114 10.21 11.54 4.62
N LEU A 115 10.36 11.12 5.87
CA LEU A 115 10.49 9.72 6.30
C LEU A 115 9.60 9.44 7.50
N MET A 116 8.37 8.96 7.25
CA MET A 116 7.44 8.60 8.31
C MET A 116 7.24 7.08 8.37
N THR A 117 7.79 6.46 9.42
CA THR A 117 7.47 5.06 9.79
C THR A 117 6.63 5.08 11.07
N GLN A 118 5.38 4.63 11.00
CA GLN A 118 4.49 4.59 12.17
C GLN A 118 4.03 3.15 12.48
N LEU A 119 4.22 2.74 13.74
CA LEU A 119 3.63 1.54 14.32
C LEU A 119 2.56 1.98 15.31
N VAL A 120 1.30 1.57 15.09
CA VAL A 120 0.21 1.93 15.98
C VAL A 120 -0.61 0.71 16.36
N GLN A 121 -0.75 0.49 17.66
CA GLN A 121 -1.59 -0.55 18.23
C GLN A 121 -2.64 0.09 19.14
N GLY A 122 -3.91 -0.26 18.93
CA GLY A 122 -5.01 0.25 19.73
C GLY A 122 -6.05 -0.83 19.99
N ARG A 123 -6.59 -0.84 21.20
CA ARG A 123 -7.55 -1.87 21.62
C ARG A 123 -8.99 -1.43 21.36
N ASP A 124 -9.37 -0.24 21.81
CA ASP A 124 -10.79 0.15 21.89
C ASP A 124 -11.20 1.15 20.79
N LEU A 125 -10.75 2.40 20.86
CA LEU A 125 -11.06 3.44 19.87
C LEU A 125 -9.78 4.04 19.30
N MET A 126 -9.65 3.99 17.99
CA MET A 126 -8.52 4.57 17.27
C MET A 126 -9.01 5.46 16.14
N THR A 127 -8.65 6.74 16.20
CA THR A 127 -8.79 7.67 15.06
C THR A 127 -7.42 8.20 14.71
N GLN A 128 -7.04 8.10 13.44
CA GLN A 128 -5.74 8.59 12.96
C GLN A 128 -5.88 9.46 11.72
N LEU A 129 -5.15 10.56 11.74
CA LEU A 129 -4.87 11.39 10.58
C LEU A 129 -3.38 11.34 10.33
N VAL A 130 -2.98 10.90 9.14
CA VAL A 130 -1.58 10.91 8.76
C VAL A 130 -1.37 11.56 7.42
N GLN A 131 -0.39 12.46 7.37
CA GLN A 131 0.02 13.19 6.19
C GLN A 131 1.54 13.03 6.02
N GLY A 132 1.96 12.57 4.85
CA GLY A 132 3.37 12.42 4.51
C GLY A 132 3.61 12.83 3.06
N ARG A 133 4.79 13.35 2.78
CA ARG A 133 5.13 13.83 1.43
C ARG A 133 5.87 12.74 0.64
N ASP A 134 6.98 12.26 1.18
CA ASP A 134 7.91 11.46 0.38
C ASP A 134 7.76 9.96 0.66
N LEU A 135 8.32 9.44 1.76
CA LEU A 135 8.24 8.01 2.09
C LEU A 135 7.41 7.76 3.36
N MET A 136 6.31 7.03 3.20
CA MET A 136 5.43 6.64 4.30
C MET A 136 5.28 5.12 4.38
N THR A 137 5.62 4.56 5.54
CA THR A 137 5.31 3.17 5.89
C THR A 137 4.48 3.13 7.17
N GLN A 138 3.33 2.47 7.14
CA GLN A 138 2.48 2.31 8.32
C GLN A 138 2.10 0.87 8.58
N LEU A 139 2.18 0.50 9.84
CA LEU A 139 1.60 -0.73 10.37
C LEU A 139 0.61 -0.35 11.47
N VAL A 140 -0.67 -0.63 11.23
CA VAL A 140 -1.72 -0.36 12.20
C VAL A 140 -2.51 -1.60 12.54
N GLN A 141 -2.60 -1.86 13.84
CA GLN A 141 -3.38 -2.96 14.41
C GLN A 141 -4.44 -2.40 15.35
N GLY A 142 -5.70 -2.66 15.04
CA GLY A 142 -6.84 -2.28 15.87
C GLY A 142 -7.73 -3.48 16.15
N ARG A 143 -8.33 -3.52 17.34
CA ARG A 143 -9.29 -4.58 17.68
C ARG A 143 -10.71 -4.11 17.44
N ASP A 144 -11.16 -3.06 18.10
CA ASP A 144 -12.59 -2.74 18.14
C ASP A 144 -12.99 -1.70 17.06
N LEU A 145 -12.83 -0.39 17.30
CA LEU A 145 -13.20 0.65 16.32
C LEU A 145 -11.98 1.41 15.78
N MET A 146 -11.80 1.38 14.45
CA MET A 146 -10.71 2.06 13.75
C MET A 146 -11.23 2.98 12.65
N THR A 147 -10.84 4.25 12.70
CA THR A 147 -11.01 5.22 11.61
C THR A 147 -9.66 5.79 11.22
N GLN A 148 -9.32 5.72 9.93
CA GLN A 148 -8.06 6.25 9.42
C GLN A 148 -8.27 7.13 8.19
N LEU A 149 -7.61 8.28 8.21
CA LEU A 149 -7.42 9.14 7.06
C LEU A 149 -5.93 9.25 6.77
N VAL A 150 -5.50 8.76 5.61
CA VAL A 150 -4.11 8.86 5.20
C VAL A 150 -3.97 9.55 3.86
N GLN A 151 -3.10 10.56 3.82
CA GLN A 151 -2.75 11.30 2.63
C GLN A 151 -1.24 11.20 2.41
N GLY A 152 -0.86 10.66 1.26
CA GLY A 152 0.54 10.57 0.81
C GLY A 152 0.69 11.15 -0.57
N ARG A 153 1.88 11.65 -0.90
CA ARG A 153 2.18 12.14 -2.24
C ARG A 153 2.96 11.10 -3.04
N ASP A 154 4.13 10.70 -2.57
CA ASP A 154 5.08 9.95 -3.41
C ASP A 154 5.00 8.43 -3.17
N LEU A 155 5.63 7.89 -2.11
CA LEU A 155 5.62 6.45 -1.83
C LEU A 155 4.91 6.10 -0.54
N MET A 156 3.82 5.33 -0.64
CA MET A 156 3.03 4.87 0.50
C MET A 156 2.91 3.35 0.54
N THR A 157 3.33 2.76 1.66
CA THR A 157 3.06 1.36 1.99
C THR A 157 2.28 1.28 3.29
N GLN A 158 1.15 0.58 3.29
CA GLN A 158 0.35 0.40 4.50
C GLN A 158 -0.07 -1.05 4.69
N LEU A 159 0.06 -1.50 5.93
CA LEU A 159 -0.51 -2.74 6.42
C LEU A 159 -1.48 -2.41 7.55
N VAL A 160 -2.76 -2.73 7.35
CA VAL A 160 -3.77 -2.52 8.37
C VAL A 160 -4.51 -3.80 8.69
N GLN A 161 -4.55 -4.12 9.99
CA GLN A 161 -5.27 -5.26 10.54
C GLN A 161 -6.31 -4.75 11.53
N GLY A 162 -7.58 -5.02 11.24
CA GLY A 162 -8.71 -4.72 12.11
C GLY A 162 -9.52 -5.98 12.39
N ARG A 163 -10.18 -6.03 13.55
CA ARG A 163 -11.08 -7.13 13.87
C ARG A 163 -12.53 -6.73 13.65
N ASP A 164 -13.02 -5.71 14.36
CA ASP A 164 -14.46 -5.47 14.43
C ASP A 164 -14.92 -4.41 13.41
N LEU A 165 -14.72 -3.11 13.63
CA LEU A 165 -15.18 -2.07 12.70
C LEU A 165 -14.05 -1.19 12.18
N MET A 166 -13.88 -1.16 10.86
CA MET A 166 -12.81 -0.41 10.19
C MET A 166 -13.37 0.50 9.10
N THR A 167 -13.03 1.79 9.19
CA THR A 167 -13.24 2.77 8.11
C THR A 167 -11.91 3.37 7.70
N GLN A 168 -11.58 3.31 6.41
CA GLN A 168 -10.35 3.91 5.88
C GLN A 168 -10.62 4.78 4.67
N LEU A 169 -9.98 5.95 4.68
CA LEU A 169 -9.87 6.83 3.53
C LEU A 169 -8.39 7.03 3.23
N VAL A 170 -7.95 6.56 2.06
CA VAL A 170 -6.57 6.68 1.62
C VAL A 170 -6.49 7.40 0.29
N GLN A 171 -5.69 8.47 0.28
CA GLN A 171 -5.41 9.28 -0.90
C GLN A 171 -3.91 9.28 -1.18
N GLY A 172 -3.53 8.88 -2.39
CA GLY A 172 -2.16 8.87 -2.87
C GLY A 172 -2.05 9.48 -4.26
N ARG A 173 -0.87 9.98 -4.63
CA ARG A 173 -0.61 10.38 -6.02
C ARG A 173 0.21 9.32 -6.74
N ASP A 174 1.42 9.03 -6.30
CA ASP A 174 2.38 8.35 -7.17
C ASP A 174 2.36 6.83 -6.97
N LEU A 175 2.94 6.28 -5.90
CA LEU A 175 3.01 4.83 -5.66
C LEU A 175 2.33 4.42 -4.35
N MET A 176 1.27 3.63 -4.45
CA MET A 176 0.52 3.13 -3.29
C MET A 176 0.47 1.61 -3.28
N THR A 177 0.92 1.03 -2.17
CA THR A 177 0.70 -0.38 -1.83
C THR A 177 -0.08 -0.48 -0.53
N GLN A 178 -1.23 -1.16 -0.58
CA GLN A 178 -2.05 -1.37 0.60
C GLN A 178 -2.40 -2.85 0.80
N LEU A 179 -2.20 -3.32 2.03
CA LEU A 179 -2.68 -4.60 2.50
C LEU A 179 -3.63 -4.37 3.68
N VAL A 180 -4.88 -4.81 3.51
CA VAL A 180 -5.94 -4.60 4.50
C VAL A 180 -6.56 -5.95 4.83
N GLN A 181 -6.56 -6.28 6.12
CA GLN A 181 -7.22 -7.47 6.65
C GLN A 181 -8.24 -7.06 7.70
N GLY A 182 -9.49 -7.44 7.49
CA GLY A 182 -10.59 -7.20 8.41
C GLY A 182 -11.39 -8.46 8.66
N ARG A 183 -12.08 -8.52 9.79
CA ARG A 183 -12.94 -9.66 10.12
C ARG A 183 -14.40 -9.30 9.93
N ASP A 184 -14.92 -8.32 10.66
CA ASP A 184 -16.36 -8.12 10.76
C ASP A 184 -16.85 -7.06 9.76
N LEU A 185 -16.70 -5.75 10.01
CA LEU A 185 -17.20 -4.69 9.14
C LEU A 185 -16.09 -3.79 8.61
N MET A 186 -15.94 -3.75 7.28
CA MET A 186 -14.92 -2.95 6.60
C MET A 186 -15.53 -2.02 5.55
N THR A 187 -15.21 -0.73 5.67
CA THR A 187 -15.44 0.26 4.63
C THR A 187 -14.13 0.89 4.20
N GLN A 188 -13.83 0.84 2.90
CA GLN A 188 -12.65 1.47 2.35
C GLN A 188 -12.96 2.37 1.17
N LEU A 189 -12.37 3.56 1.19
CA LEU A 189 -12.31 4.48 0.06
C LEU A 189 -10.84 4.73 -0.29
N MET A 190 -10.47 4.38 -1.51
CA MET A 190 -9.13 4.57 -2.02
C MET A 190 -9.14 5.42 -3.29
N GLN A 191 -8.29 6.45 -3.32
CA GLN A 191 -8.07 7.29 -4.49
C GLN A 191 -6.57 7.36 -4.77
N GLY A 192 -6.18 6.95 -5.98
CA GLY A 192 -4.81 7.00 -6.46
C GLY A 192 -4.73 7.58 -7.87
N ARG A 193 -3.57 8.13 -8.23
CA ARG A 193 -3.36 8.67 -9.57
C ARG A 193 -2.54 7.71 -10.43
N ASP A 194 -1.32 7.38 -10.01
CA ASP A 194 -0.37 6.75 -10.90
C ASP A 194 -0.34 5.22 -10.72
N LEU A 195 0.38 4.67 -9.73
CA LEU A 195 0.44 3.23 -9.47
C LEU A 195 -0.26 2.84 -8.16
N MET A 196 -1.21 1.92 -8.26
CA MET A 196 -1.94 1.39 -7.12
C MET A 196 -1.94 -0.14 -7.11
N THR A 197 -1.48 -0.71 -6.00
CA THR A 197 -1.64 -2.13 -5.69
C THR A 197 -2.41 -2.28 -4.38
N GLN A 198 -3.52 -3.00 -4.44
CA GLN A 198 -4.35 -3.26 -3.25
C GLN A 198 -4.61 -4.76 -3.08
N LEU A 199 -4.38 -5.23 -1.87
CA LEU A 199 -4.80 -6.55 -1.41
C LEU A 199 -5.75 -6.37 -0.22
N MET A 200 -6.98 -6.87 -0.39
CA MET A 200 -7.99 -6.80 0.65
C MET A 200 -8.53 -8.20 0.97
N GLN A 201 -8.59 -8.51 2.27
CA GLN A 201 -9.21 -9.72 2.78
C GLN A 201 -10.22 -9.35 3.88
N GLY A 202 -11.46 -9.77 3.69
CA GLY A 202 -12.54 -9.57 4.66
C GLY A 202 -13.36 -10.85 4.84
N ARG A 203 -13.98 -11.00 6.01
CA ARG A 203 -14.82 -12.15 6.29
C ARG A 203 -16.30 -11.80 6.16
N ASP A 204 -16.81 -10.87 6.96
CA ASP A 204 -18.25 -10.72 7.09
C ASP A 204 -18.82 -9.66 6.12
N LEU A 205 -18.68 -8.36 6.40
CA LEU A 205 -19.22 -7.29 5.54
C LEU A 205 -18.12 -6.36 5.00
N MET A 206 -18.04 -6.26 3.68
CA MET A 206 -17.05 -5.45 2.99
C MET A 206 -17.70 -4.50 1.99
N THR A 207 -17.41 -3.21 2.14
CA THR A 207 -17.71 -2.18 1.14
C THR A 207 -16.43 -1.50 0.70
N GLN A 208 -16.20 -1.46 -0.60
CA GLN A 208 -14.99 -0.89 -1.17
C GLN A 208 -15.32 0.00 -2.37
N LEU A 209 -14.76 1.21 -2.35
CA LEU A 209 -14.75 2.14 -3.46
C LEU A 209 -13.30 2.46 -3.83
N VAL A 210 -12.93 2.18 -5.07
CA VAL A 210 -11.58 2.50 -5.56
C VAL A 210 -11.63 3.29 -6.85
N GLN A 211 -10.87 4.37 -6.88
CA GLN A 211 -10.67 5.20 -8.06
C GLN A 211 -9.17 5.30 -8.36
N GLY A 212 -8.78 4.87 -9.56
CA GLY A 212 -7.42 5.02 -10.08
C GLY A 212 -7.42 5.62 -11.47
N ARG A 213 -6.34 6.30 -11.85
CA ARG A 213 -6.18 6.77 -13.23
C ARG A 213 -5.30 5.83 -14.04
N ASP A 214 -4.03 5.67 -13.66
CA ASP A 214 -3.06 5.12 -14.61
C ASP A 214 -2.97 3.58 -14.49
N LEU A 215 -2.32 3.03 -13.47
CA LEU A 215 -2.14 1.58 -13.33
C LEU A 215 -2.65 1.04 -12.00
N MET A 216 -3.62 0.13 -12.08
CA MET A 216 -4.31 -0.42 -10.92
C MET A 216 -4.28 -1.94 -10.94
N THR A 217 -3.78 -2.53 -9.85
CA THR A 217 -3.89 -3.96 -9.58
C THR A 217 -4.63 -4.16 -8.27
N GLN A 218 -5.68 -4.97 -8.31
CA GLN A 218 -6.46 -5.30 -7.12
C GLN A 218 -6.71 -6.79 -6.98
N LEU A 219 -6.51 -7.27 -5.76
CA LEU A 219 -6.93 -8.58 -5.32
C LEU A 219 -7.85 -8.42 -4.11
N VAL A 220 -9.08 -8.92 -4.23
CA VAL A 220 -10.04 -8.86 -3.14
C VAL A 220 -10.66 -10.21 -2.88
N GLN A 221 -10.64 -10.61 -1.61
CA GLN A 221 -11.23 -11.85 -1.12
C GLN A 221 -12.22 -11.52 -0.01
N GLY A 222 -13.48 -11.88 -0.23
CA GLY A 222 -14.55 -11.76 0.76
C GLY A 222 -15.27 -13.09 0.94
N ARG A 223 -15.82 -13.31 2.13
CA ARG A 223 -16.60 -14.52 2.41
C ARG A 223 -18.09 -14.26 2.32
N ASP A 224 -18.64 -13.39 3.15
CA ASP A 224 -20.08 -13.33 3.33
C ASP A 224 -20.73 -12.25 2.43
N LEU A 225 -20.64 -10.95 2.74
CA LEU A 225 -21.24 -9.88 1.94
C LEU A 225 -20.19 -8.90 1.39
N MET A 226 -20.13 -8.77 0.07
CA MET A 226 -19.19 -7.88 -0.60
C MET A 226 -19.89 -6.93 -1.58
N THR A 227 -19.64 -5.63 -1.42
CA THR A 227 -20.00 -4.60 -2.39
C THR A 227 -18.75 -3.86 -2.86
N GLN A 228 -18.57 -3.81 -4.18
CA GLN A 228 -17.41 -3.19 -4.80
C GLN A 228 -17.79 -2.26 -5.93
N LEU A 229 -17.22 -1.05 -5.89
CA LEU A 229 -17.24 -0.10 -6.99
C LEU A 229 -15.81 0.27 -7.35
N VAL A 230 -15.42 -0.02 -8.60
CA VAL A 230 -14.07 0.31 -9.08
C VAL A 230 -14.13 1.07 -10.40
N GLN A 231 -13.40 2.18 -10.43
CA GLN A 231 -13.27 3.04 -11.59
C GLN A 231 -11.78 3.21 -11.94
N GLY A 232 -11.40 2.75 -13.13
CA GLY A 232 -10.06 2.89 -13.70
C GLY A 232 -10.10 3.62 -15.05
N ARG A 233 -9.04 4.35 -15.40
CA ARG A 233 -8.90 4.91 -16.75
C ARG A 233 -8.02 4.04 -17.64
N ASP A 234 -6.73 3.89 -17.32
CA ASP A 234 -5.77 3.41 -18.32
C ASP A 234 -5.60 1.88 -18.23
N LEU A 235 -4.87 1.35 -17.24
CA LEU A 235 -4.68 -0.09 -17.05
C LEU A 235 -5.27 -0.59 -15.74
N MET A 236 -6.19 -1.55 -15.82
CA MET A 236 -6.80 -2.17 -14.66
C MET A 236 -6.73 -3.69 -14.73
N THR A 237 -6.16 -4.30 -13.68
CA THR A 237 -6.22 -5.74 -13.44
C THR A 237 -6.93 -6.01 -12.12
N GLN A 238 -7.97 -6.83 -12.18
CA GLN A 238 -8.77 -7.19 -11.02
C GLN A 238 -8.94 -8.69 -10.88
N LEU A 239 -8.70 -9.19 -9.66
CA LEU A 239 -9.07 -10.53 -9.24
C LEU A 239 -9.97 -10.42 -8.00
N VAL A 240 -11.20 -10.92 -8.12
CA VAL A 240 -12.13 -10.92 -7.00
C VAL A 240 -12.71 -12.31 -6.76
N GLN A 241 -12.69 -12.71 -5.49
CA GLN A 241 -13.22 -13.99 -5.02
C GLN A 241 -14.22 -13.72 -3.90
N GLY A 242 -15.48 -14.11 -4.12
CA GLY A 242 -16.57 -14.06 -3.14
C GLY A 242 -17.16 -15.46 -2.90
N ARG A 243 -17.68 -15.73 -1.70
CA ARG A 243 -18.48 -16.95 -1.47
C ARG A 243 -19.97 -16.65 -1.54
N ASP A 244 -20.51 -15.86 -0.62
CA ASP A 244 -21.95 -15.86 -0.40
C ASP A 244 -22.66 -14.81 -1.28
N LEU A 245 -22.60 -13.51 -0.95
CA LEU A 245 -23.23 -12.45 -1.74
C LEU A 245 -22.24 -11.41 -2.24
N MET A 246 -22.18 -11.23 -3.55
CA MET A 246 -21.28 -10.28 -4.19
C MET A 246 -22.01 -9.38 -5.18
N THR A 247 -21.84 -8.06 -4.98
CA THR A 247 -22.25 -7.04 -5.95
C THR A 247 -21.03 -6.27 -6.42
N GLN A 248 -20.84 -6.22 -7.74
CA GLN A 248 -19.73 -5.52 -8.36
C GLN A 248 -20.18 -4.57 -9.47
N LEU A 249 -19.64 -3.35 -9.41
CA LEU A 249 -19.68 -2.39 -10.49
C LEU A 249 -18.25 -2.00 -10.87
N VAL A 250 -17.87 -2.29 -12.12
CA VAL A 250 -16.54 -1.96 -12.65
C VAL A 250 -16.68 -1.10 -13.89
N GLN A 251 -15.98 0.03 -13.91
CA GLN A 251 -15.89 0.93 -15.05
C GLN A 251 -14.43 1.12 -15.42
N GLY A 252 -14.07 0.72 -16.64
CA GLY A 252 -12.74 0.88 -17.21
C GLY A 252 -12.80 1.60 -18.55
N ARG A 253 -11.78 2.39 -18.89
CA ARG A 253 -11.72 3.07 -20.19
C ARG A 253 -10.84 2.31 -21.18
N ASP A 254 -9.55 2.18 -20.92
CA ASP A 254 -8.60 1.77 -21.96
C ASP A 254 -8.36 0.25 -21.94
N LEU A 255 -7.61 -0.31 -20.97
CA LEU A 255 -7.36 -1.75 -20.89
C LEU A 255 -7.78 -2.35 -19.54
N MET A 256 -8.71 -3.29 -19.60
CA MET A 256 -9.29 -3.96 -18.43
C MET A 256 -9.18 -5.47 -18.54
N THR A 257 -8.56 -6.07 -17.53
CA THR A 257 -8.58 -7.52 -17.30
C THR A 257 -9.24 -7.82 -15.98
N GLN A 258 -10.29 -8.64 -16.00
CA GLN A 258 -11.05 -8.98 -14.80
C GLN A 258 -11.27 -10.48 -14.69
N LEU A 259 -10.94 -11.04 -13.52
CA LEU A 259 -11.26 -12.39 -13.11
C LEU A 259 -12.15 -12.34 -11.88
N VAL A 260 -13.36 -12.90 -12.00
CA VAL A 260 -14.33 -12.94 -10.90
C VAL A 260 -14.78 -14.37 -10.65
N GLN A 261 -14.69 -14.79 -9.39
CA GLN A 261 -15.16 -16.08 -8.92
C GLN A 261 -16.16 -15.88 -7.78
N GLY A 262 -17.40 -16.33 -7.98
CA GLY A 262 -18.46 -16.35 -6.97
C GLY A 262 -19.00 -17.76 -6.75
N ARG A 263 -19.52 -18.06 -5.56
CA ARG A 263 -20.26 -19.31 -5.33
C ARG A 263 -21.76 -19.10 -5.37
N ASP A 264 -22.33 -18.34 -4.44
CA ASP A 264 -23.77 -18.42 -4.20
C ASP A 264 -24.53 -17.37 -5.03
N LEU A 265 -24.50 -16.08 -4.67
CA LEU A 265 -25.20 -15.02 -5.41
C LEU A 265 -24.24 -13.93 -5.90
N MET A 266 -24.19 -13.76 -7.22
CA MET A 266 -23.33 -12.78 -7.87
C MET A 266 -24.13 -11.86 -8.80
N THR A 267 -24.02 -10.55 -8.56
CA THR A 267 -24.47 -9.51 -9.49
C THR A 267 -23.28 -8.70 -9.96
N GLN A 268 -23.10 -8.60 -11.26
CA GLN A 268 -21.97 -7.89 -11.85
C GLN A 268 -22.41 -6.97 -12.98
N LEU A 269 -21.98 -5.72 -12.90
CA LEU A 269 -22.09 -4.73 -13.97
C LEU A 269 -20.69 -4.28 -14.38
N VAL A 270 -20.35 -4.48 -15.65
CA VAL A 270 -19.06 -4.06 -16.22
C VAL A 270 -19.27 -3.18 -17.43
N GLN A 271 -18.60 -2.03 -17.42
CA GLN A 271 -18.56 -1.10 -18.55
C GLN A 271 -17.11 -0.87 -18.96
N GLY A 272 -16.76 -1.28 -20.17
CA GLY A 272 -15.46 -1.09 -20.80
C GLY A 272 -15.59 -0.27 -22.08
N ARG A 273 -14.57 0.53 -22.41
CA ARG A 273 -14.56 1.28 -23.67
C ARG A 273 -13.70 0.58 -24.73
N ASP A 274 -12.40 0.47 -24.51
CA ASP A 274 -11.46 0.12 -25.58
C ASP A 274 -11.19 -1.40 -25.59
N LEU A 275 -10.33 -1.94 -24.70
CA LEU A 275 -10.03 -3.37 -24.64
C LEU A 275 -10.42 -4.00 -23.31
N MET A 276 -11.29 -5.01 -23.37
CA MET A 276 -11.76 -5.73 -22.19
C MET A 276 -11.62 -7.25 -22.34
N THR A 277 -10.95 -7.85 -21.36
CA THR A 277 -10.92 -9.30 -21.16
C THR A 277 -11.57 -9.65 -19.83
N GLN A 278 -12.57 -10.51 -19.86
CA GLN A 278 -13.31 -10.89 -18.68
C GLN A 278 -13.46 -12.41 -18.56
N LEU A 279 -13.11 -12.95 -17.40
CA LEU A 279 -13.37 -14.33 -17.01
C LEU A 279 -14.26 -14.34 -15.77
N VAL A 280 -15.43 -14.96 -15.87
CA VAL A 280 -16.39 -15.04 -14.78
C VAL A 280 -16.78 -16.50 -14.53
N GLN A 281 -16.65 -16.92 -13.27
CA GLN A 281 -17.06 -18.24 -12.80
C GLN A 281 -18.04 -18.08 -11.64
N GLY A 282 -19.27 -18.57 -11.84
CA GLY A 282 -20.31 -18.64 -10.81
C GLY A 282 -20.79 -20.09 -10.61
N ARG A 283 -21.27 -20.43 -9.41
CA ARG A 283 -21.95 -21.72 -9.20
C ARG A 283 -23.47 -21.57 -9.23
N ASP A 284 -24.05 -20.87 -8.27
CA ASP A 284 -25.48 -21.01 -8.01
C ASP A 284 -26.29 -19.98 -8.81
N LEU A 285 -26.33 -18.69 -8.41
CA LEU A 285 -27.08 -17.66 -9.12
C LEU A 285 -26.19 -16.51 -9.61
N MET A 286 -26.17 -16.30 -10.92
CA MET A 286 -25.39 -15.23 -11.55
C MET A 286 -26.25 -14.33 -12.43
N THR A 287 -26.18 -13.03 -12.14
CA THR A 287 -26.69 -11.97 -13.02
C THR A 287 -25.53 -11.11 -13.50
N GLN A 288 -25.40 -10.98 -14.80
CA GLN A 288 -24.30 -10.23 -15.40
C GLN A 288 -24.80 -9.28 -16.50
N LEU A 289 -24.39 -8.02 -16.41
CA LEU A 289 -24.57 -7.01 -17.46
C LEU A 289 -23.20 -6.50 -17.90
N VAL A 290 -22.88 -6.65 -19.17
CA VAL A 290 -21.61 -6.22 -19.74
C VAL A 290 -21.83 -5.31 -20.94
N GLN A 291 -21.20 -4.15 -20.92
CA GLN A 291 -21.21 -3.18 -22.00
C GLN A 291 -19.77 -2.89 -22.44
N GLY A 292 -19.45 -3.22 -23.70
CA GLY A 292 -18.16 -2.93 -24.35
C GLY A 292 -18.33 -2.07 -25.59
N ARG A 293 -17.31 -1.31 -26.00
CA ARG A 293 -17.34 -0.51 -27.23
C ARG A 293 -16.44 -1.01 -28.36
N ASP A 294 -15.17 -1.31 -28.11
CA ASP A 294 -14.24 -1.56 -29.22
C ASP A 294 -13.87 -3.05 -29.34
N LEU A 295 -13.11 -3.63 -28.38
CA LEU A 295 -12.74 -5.04 -28.38
C LEU A 295 -13.06 -5.73 -27.05
N MET A 296 -13.91 -6.76 -27.11
CA MET A 296 -14.31 -7.52 -25.94
C MET A 296 -14.11 -9.01 -26.13
N THR A 297 -13.41 -9.62 -25.17
CA THR A 297 -13.33 -11.08 -25.01
C THR A 297 -13.92 -11.46 -23.66
N GLN A 298 -14.88 -12.38 -23.68
CA GLN A 298 -15.57 -12.81 -22.48
C GLN A 298 -15.68 -14.34 -22.42
N LEU A 299 -15.27 -14.90 -21.28
CA LEU A 299 -15.49 -16.30 -20.93
C LEU A 299 -16.34 -16.36 -19.66
N VAL A 300 -17.49 -17.01 -19.76
CA VAL A 300 -18.43 -17.16 -18.64
C VAL A 300 -18.74 -18.63 -18.40
N GLN A 301 -18.60 -19.05 -17.15
CA GLN A 301 -18.95 -20.40 -16.71
C GLN A 301 -19.91 -20.28 -15.52
N GLY A 302 -21.11 -20.84 -15.68
CA GLY A 302 -22.12 -20.95 -14.62
C GLY A 302 -22.57 -22.38 -14.46
N ARG A 303 -23.01 -22.76 -13.27
CA ARG A 303 -23.54 -24.10 -13.02
C ARG A 303 -25.06 -24.11 -13.04
N ASP A 304 -25.71 -23.37 -12.15
CA ASP A 304 -27.13 -23.56 -11.90
C ASP A 304 -27.99 -22.52 -12.66
N LEU A 305 -28.13 -21.27 -12.19
CA LEU A 305 -28.94 -20.25 -12.86
C LEU A 305 -28.10 -19.05 -13.34
N MET A 306 -28.12 -18.81 -14.65
CA MET A 306 -27.40 -17.71 -15.29
C MET A 306 -28.35 -16.80 -16.07
N THR A 307 -28.29 -15.49 -15.76
CA THR A 307 -28.87 -14.44 -16.60
C THR A 307 -27.76 -13.51 -17.07
N GLN A 308 -27.67 -13.32 -18.38
CA GLN A 308 -26.63 -12.51 -18.98
C GLN A 308 -27.19 -11.56 -20.05
N LEU A 309 -26.82 -10.28 -19.95
CA LEU A 309 -27.03 -9.29 -20.99
C LEU A 309 -25.69 -8.72 -21.42
N VAL A 310 -25.36 -8.87 -22.71
CA VAL A 310 -24.12 -8.37 -23.29
C VAL A 310 -24.41 -7.43 -24.44
N GLN A 311 -23.84 -6.23 -24.37
CA GLN A 311 -23.91 -5.24 -25.43
C GLN A 311 -22.50 -4.85 -25.87
N GLY A 312 -22.21 -5.02 -27.16
CA GLY A 312 -20.94 -4.61 -27.75
C GLY A 312 -21.14 -3.71 -28.95
N ARG A 313 -20.18 -2.82 -29.18
CA ARG A 313 -19.93 -2.26 -30.51
C ARG A 313 -18.66 -2.90 -31.06
N ASP A 314 -18.46 -2.82 -32.36
CA ASP A 314 -17.23 -3.26 -33.03
C ASP A 314 -16.97 -4.78 -32.94
N LEU A 315 -15.98 -5.25 -32.15
CA LEU A 315 -15.55 -6.66 -32.16
C LEU A 315 -15.80 -7.39 -30.83
N MET A 316 -16.59 -8.46 -30.89
CA MET A 316 -16.94 -9.28 -29.72
C MET A 316 -16.65 -10.76 -29.94
N THR A 317 -15.90 -11.35 -28.99
CA THR A 317 -15.78 -12.80 -28.85
C THR A 317 -16.32 -13.25 -27.51
N GLN A 318 -17.23 -14.22 -27.53
CA GLN A 318 -17.83 -14.75 -26.32
C GLN A 318 -17.86 -16.27 -26.31
N LEU A 319 -17.48 -16.86 -25.18
CA LEU A 319 -17.67 -18.27 -24.87
C LEU A 319 -18.45 -18.39 -23.57
N VAL A 320 -19.61 -19.04 -23.62
CA VAL A 320 -20.45 -19.28 -22.43
C VAL A 320 -20.71 -20.76 -22.25
N GLN A 321 -20.54 -21.22 -21.01
CA GLN A 321 -20.83 -22.58 -20.60
C GLN A 321 -21.78 -22.55 -19.39
N GLY A 322 -22.93 -23.20 -19.54
CA GLY A 322 -23.93 -23.38 -18.48
C GLY A 322 -24.24 -24.86 -18.32
N ARG A 323 -24.60 -25.31 -17.11
CA ARG A 323 -25.17 -26.66 -16.92
C ARG A 323 -26.69 -26.63 -16.91
N ASP A 324 -27.31 -25.89 -16.00
CA ASP A 324 -28.75 -26.04 -15.79
C ASP A 324 -29.59 -25.02 -16.59
N LEU A 325 -29.87 -23.83 -16.04
CA LEU A 325 -30.75 -22.84 -16.68
C LEU A 325 -29.98 -21.58 -17.08
N MET A 326 -30.04 -21.24 -18.37
CA MET A 326 -29.33 -20.09 -18.93
C MET A 326 -30.25 -19.21 -19.77
N THR A 327 -30.35 -17.93 -19.40
CA THR A 327 -30.99 -16.89 -20.20
C THR A 327 -29.93 -15.91 -20.67
N GLN A 328 -29.86 -15.69 -21.98
CA GLN A 328 -28.87 -14.80 -22.58
C GLN A 328 -29.50 -13.88 -23.62
N LEU A 329 -29.19 -12.60 -23.51
CA LEU A 329 -29.49 -11.60 -24.53
C LEU A 329 -28.20 -10.92 -24.97
N MET A 330 -27.95 -10.93 -26.28
CA MET A 330 -26.77 -10.33 -26.88
C MET A 330 -27.14 -9.35 -27.97
N GLN A 331 -26.46 -8.20 -27.99
CA GLN A 331 -26.60 -7.18 -29.02
C GLN A 331 -25.20 -6.73 -29.47
N GLY A 332 -24.93 -6.85 -30.76
CA GLY A 332 -23.70 -6.38 -31.42
C GLY A 332 -24.03 -5.54 -32.65
N ARG A 333 -23.18 -4.55 -32.98
CA ARG A 333 -23.33 -3.73 -34.19
C ARG A 333 -22.54 -4.22 -35.39
N ASP A 334 -21.29 -4.69 -35.19
CA ASP A 334 -20.40 -4.97 -36.32
C ASP A 334 -20.03 -6.46 -36.42
N LEU A 335 -19.04 -6.96 -35.66
CA LEU A 335 -18.52 -8.33 -35.79
C LEU A 335 -18.63 -9.10 -34.47
N MET A 336 -19.38 -10.21 -34.49
CA MET A 336 -19.68 -11.00 -33.29
C MET A 336 -19.41 -12.48 -33.52
N THR A 337 -18.67 -13.11 -32.61
CA THR A 337 -18.46 -14.56 -32.55
C THR A 337 -18.91 -15.08 -31.19
N GLN A 338 -19.85 -16.03 -31.18
CA GLN A 338 -20.41 -16.61 -29.97
C GLN A 338 -20.31 -18.14 -30.00
N TRP A 339 -19.88 -18.71 -28.88
CA TRP A 339 -19.88 -20.15 -28.63
C TRP A 339 -20.66 -20.42 -27.34
N CYS A 340 -21.75 -21.15 -27.42
CA CYS A 340 -22.53 -21.56 -26.25
C CYS A 340 -22.58 -23.08 -26.13
N ARG A 341 -22.30 -23.59 -24.92
CA ARG A 341 -22.46 -25.01 -24.59
C ARG A 341 -23.32 -25.12 -23.33
N ALA A 342 -24.54 -25.61 -23.49
CA ALA A 342 -25.36 -26.09 -22.38
C ALA A 342 -25.00 -27.56 -22.09
N GLY A 343 -24.63 -27.86 -20.85
CA GLY A 343 -24.33 -29.22 -20.40
C GLY A 343 -25.59 -29.88 -19.88
N THR A 344 -26.12 -30.87 -20.62
CA THR A 344 -27.20 -31.76 -20.17
C THR A 344 -26.86 -32.53 -18.90
#